data_AF-K7SHN3-F1
#
_entry.id   AF-K7SHN3-F1
#
_cell.length_a   1.000
_cell.length_b   1.000
_cell.length_c   1.000
_cell.angle_alpha   90.00
_cell.angle_beta   90.00
_cell.angle_gamma   90.00
#
_symmetry.space_group_name_H-M   'P 1'
#
loop_
_entity.id
_entity.type
_entity.pdbx_description
1 polymer ?
#
loop_
_entity_poly.entity_id
_entity_poly.type
_entity_poly.pdbx_seq_one_letter_code
_entity_poly.pdbx_strand_id
1 'polypeptide(L)'
;CYLALSALGIISAKLSPGNALRLEKNIVSWFPNFPNLNIFQKLGLGFLETGDNMLSTSFAFVMVFLLVLFVYALHKKNVTAIALSGFVILNIFSQKMGWNTIFGTLTGISKVARESGTFSFNITYMSAVAFYGLLLLMILYALWLVVSDCKEKIWLTYLFVIGFIGRMVISLSPTLYASSTRTFLPLMISLFIITCRLLYHLYTEYQKRQEDVL
;
A
#
# COMPACT_ATOMS: atom_id res chain seq x y z
N CYS A 1 -9.35 -23.06 17.28
CA CYS A 1 -9.71 -22.12 18.36
C CYS A 1 -9.61 -20.65 17.90
N TYR A 2 -8.42 -20.18 17.46
CA TYR A 2 -8.21 -18.79 17.05
C TYR A 2 -9.11 -18.29 15.91
N LEU A 3 -9.38 -19.11 14.88
CA LEU A 3 -10.28 -18.75 13.79
C LEU A 3 -11.74 -18.53 14.25
N ALA A 4 -12.22 -19.36 15.17
CA ALA A 4 -13.56 -19.24 15.73
C ALA A 4 -13.70 -17.97 16.59
N LEU A 5 -12.69 -17.67 17.41
CA LEU A 5 -12.61 -16.43 18.18
C LEU A 5 -12.56 -15.19 17.28
N SER A 6 -11.79 -15.21 16.20
CA SER A 6 -11.77 -14.10 15.23
C SER A 6 -13.11 -13.93 14.52
N ALA A 7 -13.79 -15.03 14.15
CA ALA A 7 -15.10 -14.98 13.52
C ALA A 7 -16.15 -14.37 14.45
N LEU A 8 -16.17 -14.79 15.73
CA LEU A 8 -17.05 -14.22 16.75
C LEU A 8 -16.79 -12.73 16.97
N GLY A 9 -15.52 -12.30 16.97
CA GLY A 9 -15.16 -10.89 17.05
C GLY A 9 -15.69 -10.07 15.86
N ILE A 10 -15.57 -10.59 14.64
CA ILE A 10 -16.09 -9.94 13.43
C ILE A 10 -17.63 -9.83 13.48
N ILE A 11 -18.31 -10.90 13.90
CA ILE A 11 -19.78 -10.93 14.03
C ILE A 11 -20.24 -9.91 15.08
N SER A 12 -19.61 -9.88 16.25
CA SER A 12 -19.90 -8.92 17.31
C SER A 12 -19.74 -7.47 16.84
N ALA A 13 -18.63 -7.18 16.15
CA ALA A 13 -18.39 -5.85 15.60
C ALA A 13 -19.45 -5.43 14.56
N LYS A 14 -19.90 -6.36 13.70
CA LYS A 14 -20.94 -6.09 12.70
C LYS A 14 -22.33 -5.89 13.30
N LEU A 15 -22.68 -6.63 14.34
CA LEU A 15 -23.99 -6.55 15.00
C LEU A 15 -24.10 -5.37 15.97
N SER A 16 -22.99 -4.70 16.28
CA SER A 16 -23.01 -3.55 17.19
C SER A 16 -23.80 -2.36 16.59
N PRO A 17 -24.85 -1.85 17.27
CA PRO A 17 -25.72 -0.80 16.73
C PRO A 17 -24.97 0.53 16.51
N GLY A 18 -23.94 0.79 17.32
CA GLY A 18 -23.07 1.96 17.16
C GLY A 18 -22.32 1.98 15.82
N ASN A 19 -22.03 0.82 15.22
CA ASN A 19 -21.36 0.77 13.92
C ASN A 19 -22.30 1.17 12.77
N ALA A 20 -23.59 0.87 12.85
CA ALA A 20 -24.59 1.29 11.87
C ALA A 20 -24.83 2.81 11.94
N LEU A 21 -25.02 3.37 13.14
CA LEU A 21 -25.16 4.81 13.34
C LEU A 21 -23.93 5.59 12.86
N ARG A 22 -22.73 5.05 13.10
CA ARG A 22 -21.48 5.64 12.61
C ARG A 22 -21.35 5.53 11.08
N LEU A 23 -21.84 4.44 10.49
CA LEU A 23 -21.86 4.26 9.04
C LEU A 23 -22.72 5.33 8.38
N GLU A 24 -23.97 5.51 8.83
CA GLU A 24 -24.88 6.54 8.30
C GLU A 24 -24.33 7.95 8.47
N LYS A 25 -23.82 8.28 9.66
CA LYS A 25 -23.16 9.57 9.90
C LYS A 25 -22.00 9.80 8.94
N ASN A 26 -21.17 8.78 8.69
CA ASN A 26 -20.03 8.89 7.79
C ASN A 26 -20.44 9.02 6.32
N ILE A 27 -21.51 8.36 5.89
CA ILE A 27 -22.05 8.50 4.53
C ILE A 27 -22.45 9.95 4.31
N VAL A 28 -23.27 10.52 5.20
CA VAL A 28 -23.77 11.90 5.06
C VAL A 28 -22.64 12.92 5.12
N SER A 29 -21.66 12.73 6.01
CA SER A 29 -20.60 13.73 6.24
C SER A 29 -19.39 13.64 5.30
N TRP A 30 -19.02 12.44 4.83
CA TRP A 30 -17.75 12.25 4.12
C TRP A 30 -17.88 11.67 2.72
N PHE A 31 -18.92 10.87 2.44
CA PHE A 31 -19.07 10.24 1.13
C PHE A 31 -20.53 9.91 0.80
N PRO A 32 -21.35 10.91 0.41
CA PRO A 32 -22.79 10.73 0.21
C PRO A 32 -23.15 9.72 -0.87
N ASN A 33 -22.32 9.60 -1.91
CA ASN A 33 -22.51 8.63 -3.00
C ASN A 33 -22.13 7.19 -2.64
N PHE A 34 -21.66 6.92 -1.42
CA PHE A 34 -21.20 5.58 -1.01
C PHE A 34 -22.24 4.46 -1.22
N PRO A 35 -23.54 4.67 -0.89
CA PRO A 35 -24.55 3.62 -1.03
C PRO A 35 -24.81 3.25 -2.49
N ASN A 36 -24.65 4.21 -3.40
CA ASN A 36 -24.94 4.04 -4.84
C ASN A 36 -23.84 3.30 -5.61
N LEU A 37 -22.71 3.02 -4.96
CA LEU A 37 -21.59 2.31 -5.57
C LEU A 37 -21.66 0.81 -5.33
N ASN A 38 -21.41 0.05 -6.39
CA ASN A 38 -21.22 -1.40 -6.33
C ASN A 38 -19.91 -1.76 -5.59
N ILE A 39 -19.81 -3.00 -5.10
CA ILE A 39 -18.65 -3.50 -4.35
C ILE A 39 -17.33 -3.32 -5.12
N PHE A 40 -17.33 -3.56 -6.43
CA PHE A 40 -16.14 -3.40 -7.27
C PHE A 40 -15.75 -1.94 -7.49
N GLN A 41 -16.72 -1.03 -7.56
CA GLN A 41 -16.45 0.41 -7.67
C GLN A 41 -15.85 0.95 -6.37
N LYS A 42 -16.34 0.46 -5.21
CA LYS A 42 -15.77 0.76 -3.89
C LYS A 42 -14.33 0.28 -3.77
N LEU A 43 -14.06 -0.95 -4.21
CA LEU A 43 -12.70 -1.49 -4.25
C LEU A 43 -11.79 -0.71 -5.20
N GLY A 44 -12.26 -0.36 -6.40
CA GLY A 44 -11.51 0.44 -7.37
C GLY A 44 -11.13 1.82 -6.82
N LEU A 45 -12.10 2.53 -6.23
CA LEU A 45 -11.83 3.81 -5.56
C LEU A 45 -10.88 3.66 -4.37
N GLY A 46 -11.09 2.62 -3.57
CA GLY A 46 -10.21 2.28 -2.47
C GLY A 46 -8.78 2.04 -2.90
N PHE A 47 -8.61 1.33 -4.02
CA PHE A 47 -7.31 1.05 -4.60
C PHE A 47 -6.63 2.31 -5.12
N LEU A 48 -7.38 3.20 -5.80
CA LEU A 48 -6.86 4.49 -6.26
C LEU A 48 -6.47 5.39 -5.08
N GLU A 49 -7.33 5.53 -4.07
CA GLU A 49 -7.03 6.33 -2.88
C GLU A 49 -5.84 5.77 -2.10
N THR A 50 -5.75 4.45 -1.97
CA THR A 50 -4.63 3.80 -1.30
C THR A 50 -3.36 3.96 -2.10
N GLY A 51 -3.38 3.73 -3.40
CA GLY A 51 -2.21 3.90 -4.27
C GLY A 51 -1.68 5.32 -4.25
N ASP A 52 -2.58 6.31 -4.36
CA ASP A 52 -2.24 7.72 -4.34
C ASP A 52 -1.64 8.16 -3.00
N ASN A 53 -2.29 7.82 -1.88
CA ASN A 53 -1.80 8.20 -0.55
C ASN A 53 -0.55 7.40 -0.11
N MET A 54 -0.48 6.10 -0.42
CA MET A 54 0.64 5.23 -0.06
C MET A 54 1.90 5.58 -0.85
N LEU A 55 1.76 5.89 -2.14
CA LEU A 55 2.87 6.28 -3.01
C LEU A 55 3.02 7.81 -3.10
N SER A 56 2.49 8.54 -2.11
CA SER A 56 2.77 9.96 -1.95
C SER A 56 3.97 10.17 -1.04
N THR A 57 4.76 11.21 -1.31
CA THR A 57 5.85 11.68 -0.44
C THR A 57 5.44 11.95 1.01
N SER A 58 4.14 12.16 1.29
CA SER A 58 3.64 12.37 2.65
C SER A 58 3.65 11.09 3.50
N PHE A 59 3.84 9.91 2.89
CA PHE A 59 3.82 8.64 3.57
C PHE A 59 5.23 8.12 3.90
N ALA A 60 5.78 8.63 5.01
CA ALA A 60 7.17 8.38 5.41
C ALA A 60 7.54 6.88 5.54
N PHE A 61 6.61 6.03 5.99
CA PHE A 61 6.87 4.60 6.17
C PHE A 61 7.22 3.88 4.87
N VAL A 62 6.53 4.20 3.77
CA VAL A 62 6.83 3.63 2.44
C VAL A 62 8.15 4.16 1.93
N MET A 63 8.45 5.45 2.14
CA MET A 63 9.73 6.04 1.74
C MET A 63 10.92 5.38 2.43
N VAL A 64 10.86 5.19 3.75
CA VAL A 64 11.92 4.51 4.51
C VAL A 64 12.08 3.06 4.03
N PHE A 65 10.96 2.34 3.88
CA PHE A 65 10.98 0.97 3.35
C PHE A 65 11.63 0.89 1.97
N LEU A 66 11.25 1.76 1.03
CA LEU A 66 11.82 1.79 -0.32
C LEU A 66 13.31 2.15 -0.32
N LEU A 67 13.73 3.08 0.53
CA LEU A 67 15.14 3.45 0.68
C LEU A 67 15.97 2.27 1.19
N VAL A 68 15.50 1.57 2.23
CA VAL A 68 16.15 0.35 2.74
C VAL A 68 16.21 -0.73 1.67
N LEU A 69 15.13 -0.94 0.93
CA LEU A 69 15.09 -1.90 -0.18
C LEU A 69 16.09 -1.54 -1.28
N PHE A 70 16.20 -0.26 -1.64
CA PHE A 70 17.17 0.24 -2.62
C PHE A 70 18.62 0.05 -2.16
N VAL A 71 18.94 0.41 -0.91
CA VAL A 71 20.28 0.20 -0.32
C VAL A 71 20.63 -1.29 -0.29
N TYR A 72 19.68 -2.14 0.07
CA TYR A 72 19.93 -3.59 0.10
C TYR A 72 20.11 -4.16 -1.32
N ALA A 73 19.36 -3.66 -2.31
CA ALA A 73 19.56 -4.00 -3.71
C ALA A 73 20.95 -3.60 -4.22
N LEU A 74 21.46 -2.43 -3.82
CA LEU A 74 22.84 -2.00 -4.09
C LEU A 74 23.87 -2.94 -3.45
N HIS A 75 23.64 -3.35 -2.19
CA HIS A 75 24.55 -4.27 -1.50
C HIS A 75 24.65 -5.64 -2.20
N LYS A 76 23.51 -6.16 -2.70
CA LYS A 76 23.44 -7.39 -3.51
C LYS A 76 23.92 -7.22 -4.96
N LYS A 77 24.20 -5.98 -5.40
CA LYS A 77 24.52 -5.63 -6.80
C LYS A 77 23.44 -6.10 -7.79
N ASN A 78 22.19 -6.17 -7.36
CA ASN A 78 21.10 -6.66 -8.20
C ASN A 78 20.50 -5.50 -9.02
N VAL A 79 20.94 -5.36 -10.27
CA VAL A 79 20.59 -4.24 -11.16
C VAL A 79 19.08 -4.12 -11.37
N THR A 80 18.35 -5.23 -11.48
CA THR A 80 16.90 -5.18 -11.70
C THR A 80 16.18 -4.66 -10.45
N ALA A 81 16.55 -5.12 -9.26
CA ALA A 81 15.97 -4.62 -8.01
C ALA A 81 16.30 -3.13 -7.76
N ILE A 82 17.51 -2.69 -8.12
CA ILE A 82 17.92 -1.27 -8.07
C ILE A 82 17.04 -0.45 -9.01
N ALA A 83 16.87 -0.89 -10.26
CA ALA A 83 16.06 -0.17 -11.25
C ALA A 83 14.59 -0.08 -10.83
N LEU A 84 14.01 -1.17 -10.33
CA LEU A 84 12.60 -1.21 -9.91
C LEU A 84 12.33 -0.31 -8.70
N SER A 85 13.13 -0.45 -7.64
CA SER A 85 12.98 0.36 -6.41
C SER A 85 13.29 1.84 -6.67
N GLY A 86 14.33 2.14 -7.46
CA GLY A 86 14.67 3.49 -7.89
C GLY A 86 13.58 4.13 -8.74
N PHE A 87 13.00 3.39 -9.69
CA PHE A 87 11.90 3.88 -10.51
C PHE A 87 10.66 4.25 -9.68
N VAL A 88 10.31 3.41 -8.69
CA VAL A 88 9.20 3.71 -7.78
C VAL A 88 9.49 4.98 -6.97
N ILE A 89 10.69 5.10 -6.39
CA ILE A 89 11.10 6.30 -5.64
C ILE A 89 11.01 7.57 -6.52
N LEU A 90 11.52 7.51 -7.75
CA LEU A 90 11.44 8.63 -8.70
C LEU A 90 10.00 9.02 -9.03
N ASN A 91 9.09 8.05 -9.16
CA ASN A 91 7.67 8.33 -9.37
C ASN A 91 7.07 9.11 -8.20
N ILE A 92 7.35 8.70 -6.95
CA ILE A 92 6.87 9.40 -5.75
C ILE A 92 7.40 10.85 -5.73
N PHE A 93 8.69 11.05 -6.03
CA PHE A 93 9.26 12.40 -6.09
C PHE A 93 8.69 13.25 -7.23
N SER A 94 8.46 12.65 -8.42
CA SER A 94 7.88 13.33 -9.57
C SER A 94 6.48 13.85 -9.28
N GLN A 95 5.69 13.13 -8.47
CA GLN A 95 4.35 13.58 -8.06
C GLN A 95 4.41 14.82 -7.18
N LYS A 96 5.36 14.90 -6.24
CA LYS A 96 5.51 16.09 -5.37
C LYS A 96 5.94 17.33 -6.13
N MET A 97 6.77 17.17 -7.16
CA MET A 97 7.25 18.31 -7.94
C MET A 97 6.26 18.81 -8.99
N GLY A 98 5.09 18.19 -9.11
CA GLY A 98 4.02 18.69 -9.98
C GLY A 98 4.40 18.73 -11.46
N TRP A 99 5.31 17.85 -11.91
CA TRP A 99 5.70 17.80 -13.31
C TRP A 99 4.49 17.35 -14.16
N ASN A 100 4.23 18.05 -15.28
CA ASN A 100 3.20 17.72 -16.28
C ASN A 100 3.53 16.46 -17.09
N THR A 101 3.99 15.42 -16.41
CA THR A 101 4.29 14.11 -16.97
C THR A 101 3.04 13.24 -16.88
N ILE A 102 2.96 12.17 -17.68
CA ILE A 102 1.88 11.17 -17.68
C ILE A 102 1.52 10.71 -16.24
N PHE A 103 2.52 10.64 -15.35
CA PHE A 103 2.37 10.31 -13.93
C PHE A 103 1.55 11.34 -13.13
N GLY A 104 1.72 12.63 -13.42
CA GLY A 104 0.91 13.71 -12.85
C GLY A 104 -0.54 13.64 -13.32
N THR A 105 -0.77 13.23 -14.56
CA THR A 105 -2.13 13.06 -15.10
C THR A 105 -2.87 11.89 -14.43
N LEU A 106 -2.19 10.76 -14.20
CA LEU A 106 -2.77 9.58 -13.55
C LEU A 106 -3.09 9.81 -12.06
N THR A 107 -2.26 10.58 -11.36
CA THR A 107 -2.56 11.06 -10.00
C THR A 107 -3.66 12.12 -9.96
N GLY A 108 -3.76 12.95 -11.01
CA GLY A 108 -4.90 13.85 -11.20
C GLY A 108 -6.22 13.07 -11.36
N ILE A 109 -6.21 11.97 -12.12
CA ILE A 109 -7.37 11.10 -12.32
C ILE A 109 -7.82 10.43 -11.00
N SER A 110 -6.87 9.93 -10.20
CA SER A 110 -7.21 9.34 -8.89
C SER A 110 -7.79 10.37 -7.93
N LYS A 111 -7.25 11.59 -7.92
CA LYS A 111 -7.79 12.71 -7.15
C LYS A 111 -9.21 13.07 -7.58
N VAL A 112 -9.46 13.20 -8.89
CA VAL A 112 -10.81 13.49 -9.42
C VAL A 112 -11.79 12.38 -9.06
N ALA A 113 -11.41 11.10 -9.20
CA ALA A 113 -12.26 9.96 -8.82
C ALA A 113 -12.69 10.01 -7.35
N ARG A 114 -11.75 10.41 -6.48
CA ARG A 114 -11.97 10.53 -5.04
C ARG A 114 -12.90 11.70 -4.70
N GLU A 115 -12.67 12.86 -5.31
CA GLU A 115 -13.44 14.08 -5.03
C GLU A 115 -14.85 14.03 -5.64
N SER A 116 -15.00 13.43 -6.82
CA SER A 116 -16.31 13.22 -7.44
C SER A 116 -17.11 12.12 -6.73
N GLY A 117 -16.42 11.23 -6.03
CA GLY A 117 -17.00 10.04 -5.41
C GLY A 117 -17.61 9.07 -6.42
N THR A 118 -17.14 9.12 -7.67
CA THR A 118 -17.65 8.29 -8.78
C THR A 118 -16.53 7.45 -9.37
N PHE A 119 -16.85 6.20 -9.71
CA PHE A 119 -15.93 5.31 -10.41
C PHE A 119 -16.68 4.57 -11.50
N SER A 120 -16.30 4.85 -12.74
CA SER A 120 -16.77 4.12 -13.90
C SER A 120 -15.68 3.20 -14.41
N PHE A 121 -16.07 2.05 -14.95
CA PHE A 121 -15.14 1.15 -15.63
C PHE A 121 -14.81 1.70 -17.03
N ASN A 122 -14.14 2.85 -17.05
CA ASN A 122 -13.64 3.48 -18.25
C ASN A 122 -12.11 3.37 -18.29
N ILE A 123 -11.53 3.45 -19.49
CA ILE A 123 -10.11 3.40 -19.78
C ILE A 123 -9.32 4.36 -18.89
N THR A 124 -9.87 5.55 -18.60
CA THR A 124 -9.23 6.56 -17.74
C THR A 124 -9.01 6.09 -16.30
N TYR A 125 -10.03 5.54 -15.64
CA TYR A 125 -9.89 5.05 -14.26
C TYR A 125 -9.14 3.72 -14.21
N MET A 126 -9.36 2.86 -15.20
CA MET A 126 -8.66 1.58 -15.31
C MET A 126 -7.16 1.76 -15.57
N SER A 127 -6.74 2.79 -16.31
CA SER A 127 -5.32 3.08 -16.52
C SER A 127 -4.66 3.57 -15.23
N ALA A 128 -5.35 4.37 -14.40
CA ALA A 128 -4.87 4.76 -13.08
C ALA A 128 -4.75 3.54 -12.14
N VAL A 129 -5.74 2.65 -12.12
CA VAL A 129 -5.67 1.38 -11.35
C VAL A 129 -4.51 0.52 -11.84
N ALA A 130 -4.36 0.34 -13.14
CA ALA A 130 -3.26 -0.43 -13.72
C ALA A 130 -1.89 0.17 -13.37
N PHE A 131 -1.78 1.50 -13.36
CA PHE A 131 -0.56 2.21 -13.00
C PHE A 131 -0.13 1.95 -11.54
N TYR A 132 -1.03 2.17 -10.57
CA TYR A 132 -0.72 1.89 -9.16
C TYR A 132 -0.50 0.38 -8.91
N GLY A 133 -1.23 -0.49 -9.63
CA GLY A 133 -1.02 -1.93 -9.61
C GLY A 133 0.36 -2.34 -10.11
N LEU A 134 0.83 -1.74 -11.19
CA LEU A 134 2.17 -1.98 -11.72
C LEU A 134 3.23 -1.56 -10.70
N LEU A 135 3.11 -0.37 -10.10
CA LEU A 135 4.06 0.09 -9.07
C LEU A 135 4.09 -0.86 -7.87
N LEU A 136 2.93 -1.36 -7.43
CA LEU A 136 2.84 -2.35 -6.34
C LEU A 136 3.57 -3.66 -6.71
N LEU A 137 3.39 -4.14 -7.94
CA LEU A 137 4.06 -5.34 -8.44
C LEU A 137 5.57 -5.14 -8.55
N MET A 138 6.03 -3.95 -8.97
CA MET A 138 7.46 -3.63 -9.01
C MET A 138 8.09 -3.68 -7.62
N ILE A 139 7.40 -3.16 -6.60
CA ILE A 139 7.84 -3.24 -5.20
C ILE A 139 7.94 -4.70 -4.74
N LEU A 140 6.89 -5.48 -4.96
CA LEU A 140 6.85 -6.90 -4.58
C LEU A 140 7.94 -7.71 -5.27
N TYR A 141 8.16 -7.48 -6.56
CA TYR A 141 9.18 -8.18 -7.33
C TYR A 141 10.60 -7.76 -6.92
N ALA A 142 10.83 -6.47 -6.63
CA ALA A 142 12.10 -5.99 -6.08
C ALA A 142 12.40 -6.64 -4.72
N LEU A 143 11.40 -6.74 -3.82
CA LEU A 143 11.54 -7.43 -2.54
C LEU A 143 11.92 -8.91 -2.73
N TRP A 144 11.25 -9.60 -3.66
CA TRP A 144 11.50 -11.00 -3.99
C TRP A 144 12.93 -11.26 -4.50
N LEU A 145 13.47 -10.32 -5.28
CA LEU A 145 14.79 -10.40 -5.88
C LEU A 145 15.93 -10.16 -4.89
N VAL A 146 15.71 -9.33 -3.86
CA VAL A 146 16.75 -8.94 -2.90
C VAL A 146 16.93 -10.00 -1.80
N VAL A 147 15.85 -10.57 -1.30
CA VAL A 147 15.89 -11.60 -0.27
C VAL A 147 16.32 -12.92 -0.89
N SER A 148 17.31 -13.62 -0.34
CA SER A 148 17.81 -14.89 -0.92
C SER A 148 17.06 -16.13 -0.42
N ASP A 149 16.70 -16.17 0.88
CA ASP A 149 16.01 -17.32 1.48
C ASP A 149 14.54 -17.40 1.03
N CYS A 150 14.15 -18.53 0.42
CA CYS A 150 12.79 -18.78 -0.04
C CYS A 150 11.72 -18.66 1.05
N LYS A 151 12.00 -19.12 2.29
CA LYS A 151 11.04 -19.04 3.39
C LYS A 151 10.80 -17.59 3.79
N GLU A 152 11.87 -16.80 3.91
CA GLU A 152 11.78 -15.37 4.23
C GLU A 152 11.13 -14.57 3.10
N LYS A 153 11.45 -14.87 1.82
CA LYS A 153 10.79 -14.24 0.65
C LYS A 153 9.26 -14.39 0.74
N ILE A 154 8.79 -15.62 0.97
CA ILE A 154 7.36 -15.94 1.05
C ILE A 154 6.75 -15.24 2.26
N TRP A 155 7.41 -15.28 3.41
CA TRP A 155 6.94 -14.65 4.65
C TRP A 155 6.80 -13.12 4.52
N LEU A 156 7.81 -12.44 3.98
CA LEU A 156 7.79 -10.99 3.79
C LEU A 156 6.76 -10.56 2.74
N THR A 157 6.63 -11.32 1.66
CA THR A 157 5.58 -11.10 0.65
C THR A 157 4.19 -11.26 1.26
N TYR A 158 3.99 -12.32 2.05
CA TYR A 158 2.75 -12.57 2.76
C TYR A 158 2.39 -11.41 3.71
N LEU A 159 3.35 -10.92 4.51
CA LEU A 159 3.16 -9.79 5.41
C LEU A 159 2.78 -8.50 4.67
N PHE A 160 3.39 -8.25 3.51
CA PHE A 160 3.03 -7.09 2.70
C PHE A 160 1.60 -7.20 2.18
N VAL A 161 1.24 -8.36 1.61
CA VAL A 161 -0.08 -8.62 1.03
C VAL A 161 -1.18 -8.54 2.07
N ILE A 162 -1.00 -9.12 3.27
CA ILE A 162 -2.02 -9.02 4.34
C ILE A 162 -2.21 -7.59 4.85
N GLY A 163 -1.12 -6.81 4.97
CA GLY A 163 -1.22 -5.39 5.31
C GLY A 163 -2.01 -4.58 4.28
N PHE A 164 -1.76 -4.86 2.99
CA PHE A 164 -2.49 -4.25 1.89
C PHE A 164 -3.97 -4.67 1.85
N ILE A 165 -4.27 -5.96 2.02
CA ILE A 165 -5.65 -6.47 2.12
C ILE A 165 -6.36 -5.82 3.31
N GLY A 166 -5.69 -5.68 4.46
CA GLY A 166 -6.23 -4.98 5.62
C GLY A 166 -6.70 -3.56 5.30
N ARG A 167 -5.94 -2.83 4.48
CA ARG A 167 -6.34 -1.51 3.97
C ARG A 167 -7.54 -1.60 3.02
N MET A 168 -7.55 -2.56 2.10
CA MET A 168 -8.64 -2.75 1.13
C MET A 168 -9.96 -3.15 1.79
N VAL A 169 -9.94 -3.91 2.88
CA VAL A 169 -11.18 -4.21 3.63
C VAL A 169 -11.82 -2.94 4.19
N ILE A 170 -11.01 -1.93 4.55
CA ILE A 170 -11.52 -0.63 5.03
C ILE A 170 -12.12 0.19 3.88
N SER A 171 -11.73 -0.01 2.61
CA SER A 171 -12.33 0.72 1.48
C SER A 171 -13.78 0.35 1.19
N LEU A 172 -14.24 -0.79 1.72
CA LEU A 172 -15.65 -1.16 1.74
C LEU A 172 -16.48 -0.38 2.76
N SER A 173 -15.86 0.57 3.48
CA SER A 173 -16.51 1.50 4.40
C SER A 173 -16.19 2.96 4.04
N PRO A 174 -17.14 3.90 4.18
CA PRO A 174 -16.90 5.33 3.98
C PRO A 174 -15.91 5.93 5.00
N THR A 175 -15.59 5.18 6.07
CA THR A 175 -14.54 5.55 7.03
C THR A 175 -13.16 5.74 6.38
N LEU A 176 -12.96 5.15 5.20
CA LEU A 176 -11.80 5.36 4.34
C LEU A 176 -11.48 6.85 4.17
N TYR A 177 -12.51 7.63 3.84
CA TYR A 177 -12.40 9.05 3.50
C TYR A 177 -12.43 9.95 4.73
N ALA A 178 -13.01 9.47 5.83
CA ALA A 178 -13.10 10.20 7.09
C ALA A 178 -11.81 10.15 7.93
N SER A 179 -11.07 9.03 7.89
CA SER A 179 -10.00 8.75 8.86
C SER A 179 -8.57 8.79 8.29
N SER A 180 -8.39 9.27 7.05
CA SER A 180 -7.11 9.55 6.40
C SER A 180 -6.02 8.52 6.78
N THR A 181 -5.00 8.90 7.54
CA THR A 181 -3.83 8.06 7.87
C THR A 181 -4.13 6.89 8.80
N ARG A 182 -5.18 6.95 9.64
CA ARG A 182 -5.47 5.89 10.64
C ARG A 182 -5.86 4.57 10.00
N THR A 183 -6.39 4.61 8.79
CA THR A 183 -6.82 3.42 8.05
C THR A 183 -5.64 2.68 7.43
N PHE A 184 -4.46 3.31 7.34
CA PHE A 184 -3.22 2.69 6.86
C PHE A 184 -2.48 1.89 7.92
N LEU A 185 -2.95 1.88 9.17
CA LEU A 185 -2.27 1.25 10.29
C LEU A 185 -1.86 -0.22 10.05
N PRO A 186 -2.70 -1.11 9.48
CA PRO A 186 -2.29 -2.47 9.16
C PRO A 186 -1.09 -2.54 8.20
N LEU A 187 -1.09 -1.66 7.20
CA LEU A 187 -0.01 -1.55 6.21
C LEU A 187 1.25 -0.90 6.81
N MET A 188 1.10 0.10 7.68
CA MET A 188 2.23 0.73 8.37
C MET A 188 2.99 -0.27 9.22
N ILE A 189 2.26 -1.09 9.99
CA ILE A 189 2.86 -2.13 10.84
C ILE A 189 3.56 -3.18 9.98
N SER A 190 2.94 -3.66 8.89
CA SER A 190 3.58 -4.64 8.01
C SER A 190 4.85 -4.10 7.37
N LEU A 191 4.81 -2.87 6.83
CA LEU A 191 5.98 -2.20 6.27
C LEU A 191 7.08 -1.99 7.30
N PHE A 192 6.73 -1.61 8.53
CA PHE A 192 7.69 -1.44 9.61
C PHE A 192 8.40 -2.75 9.94
N ILE A 193 7.66 -3.85 10.12
CA ILE A 193 8.23 -5.18 10.39
C ILE A 193 9.14 -5.62 9.24
N ILE A 194 8.70 -5.47 7.99
CA ILE A 194 9.50 -5.81 6.81
C ILE A 194 10.79 -4.98 6.78
N THR A 195 10.70 -3.67 7.04
CA THR A 195 11.86 -2.78 7.06
C THR A 195 12.88 -3.20 8.11
N CYS A 196 12.45 -3.46 9.34
CA CYS A 196 13.31 -3.96 10.41
C CYS A 196 13.98 -5.29 10.04
N ARG A 197 13.23 -6.20 9.40
CA ARG A 197 13.76 -7.50 8.96
C ARG A 197 14.82 -7.34 7.86
N LEU A 198 14.58 -6.48 6.88
CA LEU A 198 15.55 -6.17 5.82
C LEU A 198 16.83 -5.53 6.40
N LEU A 199 16.70 -4.59 7.33
CA LEU A 199 17.85 -3.99 8.02
C LEU A 199 18.66 -5.02 8.80
N TYR A 200 18.01 -5.94 9.51
CA TYR A 200 18.68 -7.03 10.21
C TYR A 200 19.48 -7.94 9.26
N HIS A 201 18.88 -8.32 8.12
CA HIS A 201 19.58 -9.10 7.10
C HIS A 201 20.76 -8.34 6.49
N LEU A 202 20.59 -7.05 6.17
CA LEU A 202 21.66 -6.22 5.67
C LEU A 202 22.83 -6.12 6.67
N TYR A 203 22.53 -5.90 7.95
CA TYR A 203 23.53 -5.80 9.02
C TYR A 203 24.31 -7.11 9.19
N THR A 204 23.60 -8.24 9.26
CA THR A 204 24.23 -9.56 9.44
C THR A 204 25.10 -9.98 8.25
N GLU A 205 24.68 -9.67 7.02
CA GLU A 205 25.51 -9.93 5.83
C GLU A 205 26.73 -9.01 5.77
N TYR A 206 26.57 -7.75 6.18
CA TYR A 206 27.67 -6.81 6.25
C TYR A 206 28.74 -7.27 7.25
N GLN A 207 28.33 -7.73 8.44
CA GLN A 207 29.24 -8.24 9.46
C GLN A 207 30.03 -9.47 8.97
N LYS A 208 29.35 -10.46 8.37
CA LYS A 208 30.03 -11.65 7.81
C LYS A 208 31.08 -11.29 6.77
N ARG A 209 30.78 -10.33 5.89
CA ARG A 209 31.74 -9.90 4.87
C ARG A 209 32.98 -9.21 5.47
N GLN A 210 32.86 -8.55 6.63
CA GLN A 210 34.03 -7.98 7.31
C GLN A 210 34.91 -9.07 7.94
N GLU A 211 34.30 -10.12 8.49
CA GLU A 211 35.02 -11.27 9.05
C GLU A 211 35.77 -12.06 7.96
N ASP A 212 35.21 -12.19 6.75
CA ASP A 212 35.86 -12.89 5.62
C ASP A 212 37.06 -12.12 5.00
N VAL A 213 37.21 -10.82 5.31
CA VAL A 213 38.25 -9.94 4.75
C VAL A 213 39.46 -9.80 5.70
N LEU A 214 39.32 -10.22 6.96
CA LEU A 214 40.35 -10.15 7.99
C LEU A 214 41.14 -11.47 8.08
#